data_AF-A0A3M8U352-F1
#
_entry.id   AF-A0A3M8U352-F1
#
_cell.length_a   1.000
_cell.length_b   1.000
_cell.length_c   1.000
_cell.angle_alpha   90.00
_cell.angle_beta   90.00
_cell.angle_gamma   90.00
#
_symmetry.space_group_name_H-M   'P 1'
#
loop_
_entity.id
_entity.type
_entity.pdbx_description
1 polymer ?
#
loop_
_entity_poly.entity_id
_entity_poly.type
_entity_poly.pdbx_seq_one_letter_code
_entity_poly.pdbx_strand_id
1 'polypeptide(L)'
;DHTTEHPTLHPTDIAHTLATTRTTFEHHAAVVGATRDELLAQLHTLAQDPALAVLPARPRTKKVAFLFTGQGAQHPGMGRGLYDAYPTFRGAFDTVCATLDRHLGAERPLRDVVFADDPTLLNQTRFTQPGLFALQTALTRLLTEDFGITPSHLIGHSIGEIAAAHIAGILSLDDACRLVAARGTLMQALPPGGAMIAVEATEDEVTPYLTEHVGIAAVNGPRSVVVSGDEADVTALAEEFSGQGRRTRRLTVSHAFHSPHMDPVLDAFHQVAGTLTYDAPRIPLVSTLTGEAGAAVDATYWTEHIRNTTRFHDGLTALHDLGVTTYLEIGPDAVLTALTREALPEAAAVPLLRPRHHEPTSLVTGLAQAHAWGVAVDWKGFLAGHGGRNVPLPTYAFQRRRYWLDTPDPAGSPAGLGLEPASHPLLATATELPDGSRLFTGRVTLADHAWLGDHIVMGTVILPGTAFVELAFHAAHTVGTDEIAELVLNAPVTFGARGAALLQVIVGPEDPSAGRTLTIRSRSEEDHSWTENATGHLSAPVPVS
;
A
#
# COMPACT_ATOMS: atom_id res chain seq x y z
N ASP A 1 6.70 8.63 20.52
CA ASP A 1 7.83 8.26 21.40
C ASP A 1 9.16 8.79 20.85
N HIS A 2 9.79 8.15 19.87
CA HIS A 2 11.09 8.59 19.33
C HIS A 2 11.14 10.07 18.91
N THR A 3 10.14 10.57 18.18
CA THR A 3 10.08 11.98 17.76
C THR A 3 9.87 12.96 18.93
N THR A 4 9.33 12.50 20.06
CA THR A 4 9.17 13.26 21.30
C THR A 4 10.48 13.29 22.10
N GLU A 5 11.18 12.15 22.17
CA GLU A 5 12.47 12.01 22.86
C GLU A 5 13.61 12.76 22.15
N HIS A 6 13.47 13.00 20.84
CA HIS A 6 14.45 13.71 20.03
C HIS A 6 13.86 14.99 19.39
N PRO A 7 13.62 16.05 20.18
CA PRO A 7 12.99 17.30 19.73
C PRO A 7 13.80 18.08 18.69
N THR A 8 15.08 17.75 18.51
CA THR A 8 15.97 18.38 17.53
C THR A 8 15.94 17.70 16.15
N LEU A 9 15.33 16.52 16.00
CA LEU A 9 15.19 15.85 14.70
C LEU A 9 14.27 16.66 13.79
N HIS A 10 14.75 17.08 12.63
CA HIS A 10 13.94 17.85 11.70
C HIS A 10 12.92 16.95 10.98
N PRO A 11 11.64 17.37 10.81
CA PRO A 11 10.64 16.60 10.06
C PRO A 11 11.11 16.18 8.66
N THR A 12 11.84 17.05 7.96
CA THR A 12 12.42 16.74 6.63
C THR A 12 13.44 15.60 6.68
N ASP A 13 14.25 15.48 7.73
CA ASP A 13 15.21 14.38 7.88
C ASP A 13 14.48 13.06 8.13
N ILE A 14 13.41 13.09 8.93
CA ILE A 14 12.55 11.94 9.19
C ILE A 14 11.89 11.48 7.88
N ALA A 15 11.23 12.39 7.16
CA ALA A 15 10.57 12.08 5.90
C ALA A 15 11.56 11.55 4.85
N HIS A 16 12.73 12.19 4.72
CA HIS A 16 13.80 11.76 3.81
C HIS A 16 14.30 10.36 4.14
N THR A 17 14.57 10.09 5.41
CA THR A 17 15.02 8.77 5.86
C THR A 17 13.97 7.69 5.60
N LEU A 18 12.70 7.97 5.91
CA LEU A 18 11.58 7.05 5.65
C LEU A 18 11.44 6.76 4.15
N ALA A 19 11.53 7.78 3.30
CA ALA A 19 11.36 7.65 1.85
C ALA A 19 12.54 6.94 1.14
N THR A 20 13.76 7.05 1.67
CA THR A 20 14.98 6.62 0.93
C THR A 20 15.67 5.40 1.51
N THR A 21 15.45 5.07 2.79
CA THR A 21 16.19 4.00 3.49
C THR A 21 15.33 2.86 3.98
N ARG A 22 14.01 3.02 4.04
CA ARG A 22 13.09 2.02 4.59
C ARG A 22 12.45 1.17 3.50
N THR A 23 12.26 -0.11 3.81
CA THR A 23 11.48 -1.03 2.98
C THR A 23 10.00 -0.66 3.07
N THR A 24 9.35 -0.59 1.92
CA THR A 24 7.89 -0.43 1.79
C THR A 24 7.20 -1.78 2.02
N PHE A 25 6.29 -1.85 3.00
CA PHE A 25 5.57 -3.07 3.37
C PHE A 25 4.17 -3.13 2.72
N GLU A 26 3.27 -4.02 3.18
CA GLU A 26 1.91 -4.09 2.62
C GLU A 26 0.93 -3.10 3.26
N HIS A 27 1.17 -2.74 4.52
CA HIS A 27 0.38 -1.77 5.27
C HIS A 27 1.12 -0.45 5.33
N HIS A 28 0.48 0.60 4.84
CA HIS A 28 1.05 1.95 4.76
C HIS A 28 0.24 2.92 5.59
N ALA A 29 0.95 3.81 6.26
CA ALA A 29 0.37 4.99 6.86
C ALA A 29 1.23 6.18 6.42
N ALA A 30 0.59 7.30 6.12
CA ALA A 30 1.27 8.53 5.79
C ALA A 30 0.68 9.66 6.63
N VAL A 31 1.56 10.56 7.08
CA VAL A 31 1.23 11.62 8.02
C VAL A 31 1.78 12.93 7.46
N VAL A 32 0.96 13.98 7.42
CA VAL A 32 1.31 15.25 6.77
C VAL A 32 1.02 16.39 7.74
N GLY A 33 2.06 17.16 8.09
CA GLY A 33 1.94 18.36 8.91
C GLY A 33 2.81 19.48 8.34
N ALA A 34 2.28 20.70 8.32
CA ALA A 34 3.04 21.89 7.95
C ALA A 34 4.01 22.30 9.07
N THR A 35 3.71 21.91 10.30
CA THR A 35 4.56 22.12 11.47
C THR A 35 4.90 20.80 12.16
N ARG A 36 5.93 20.82 13.01
CA ARG A 36 6.28 19.67 13.86
C ARG A 36 5.10 19.26 14.75
N ASP A 37 4.41 20.23 15.33
CA ASP A 37 3.29 19.97 16.24
C ASP A 37 2.12 19.31 15.52
N GLU A 38 1.80 19.76 14.30
CA GLU A 38 0.80 19.10 13.46
C GLU A 38 1.19 17.66 13.10
N LEU A 39 2.46 17.43 12.72
CA LEU A 39 2.96 16.09 12.42
C LEU A 39 2.86 15.17 13.65
N LEU A 40 3.25 15.65 14.83
CA LEU A 40 3.16 14.89 16.07
C LEU A 40 1.72 14.61 16.48
N ALA A 41 0.82 15.59 16.33
CA ALA A 41 -0.60 15.41 16.62
C ALA A 41 -1.21 14.33 15.71
N GLN A 42 -0.93 14.35 14.41
CA GLN A 42 -1.44 13.31 13.52
C GLN A 42 -0.79 11.94 13.75
N LEU A 43 0.51 11.88 14.08
CA LEU A 43 1.16 10.63 14.50
C LEU A 43 0.51 10.05 15.77
N HIS A 44 0.12 10.91 16.71
CA HIS A 44 -0.60 10.50 17.91
C HIS A 44 -1.99 9.96 17.58
N THR A 45 -2.75 10.66 16.73
CA THR A 45 -4.05 10.19 16.23
C THR A 45 -3.94 8.83 15.56
N LEU A 46 -2.93 8.64 14.71
CA LEU A 46 -2.62 7.37 14.06
C LEU A 46 -2.32 6.25 15.06
N ALA A 47 -1.60 6.55 16.14
CA ALA A 47 -1.29 5.57 17.17
C ALA A 47 -2.52 5.15 17.99
N GLN A 48 -3.47 6.07 18.23
CA GLN A 48 -4.71 5.79 18.97
C GLN A 48 -5.72 5.02 18.13
N ASP A 49 -5.79 5.30 16.83
CA ASP A 49 -6.69 4.63 15.91
C ASP A 49 -5.95 4.22 14.62
N PRO A 50 -5.26 3.05 14.65
CA PRO A 50 -4.58 2.52 13.47
C PRO A 50 -5.52 2.27 12.29
N ALA A 51 -6.83 2.10 12.51
CA ALA A 51 -7.79 1.92 11.43
C ALA A 51 -7.94 3.18 10.56
N LEU A 52 -7.53 4.35 11.06
CA LEU A 52 -7.45 5.59 10.27
C LEU A 52 -6.33 5.59 9.22
N ALA A 53 -5.40 4.62 9.28
CA ALA A 53 -4.37 4.45 8.25
C ALA A 53 -4.29 3.04 7.65
N VAL A 54 -4.78 2.02 8.35
CA VAL A 54 -4.79 0.65 7.84
C VAL A 54 -5.99 0.49 6.91
N LEU A 55 -5.76 0.75 5.63
CA LEU A 55 -6.69 0.36 4.58
C LEU A 55 -6.48 -1.14 4.25
N PRO A 56 -7.49 -1.83 3.70
CA PRO A 56 -7.46 -3.28 3.51
C PRO A 56 -6.21 -3.74 2.75
N ALA A 57 -5.70 -4.92 3.12
CA ALA A 57 -4.58 -5.57 2.43
C ALA A 57 -4.84 -5.58 0.92
N ARG A 58 -4.02 -4.84 0.18
CA ARG A 58 -3.94 -4.70 -1.29
C ARG A 58 -5.26 -4.89 -2.08
N PRO A 59 -5.72 -3.87 -2.81
CA PRO A 59 -6.49 -4.14 -4.02
C PRO A 59 -5.69 -5.07 -4.96
N ARG A 60 -6.33 -6.06 -5.58
CA ARG A 60 -5.67 -7.05 -6.47
C ARG A 60 -4.94 -6.41 -7.67
N THR A 61 -5.25 -5.15 -7.98
CA THR A 61 -4.71 -4.35 -9.08
C THR A 61 -4.29 -2.97 -8.56
N LYS A 62 -3.20 -2.40 -9.09
CA LYS A 62 -2.72 -1.04 -8.75
C LYS A 62 -3.13 0.00 -9.79
N LYS A 63 -4.30 -0.20 -10.41
CA LYS A 63 -4.74 0.65 -11.52
C LYS A 63 -5.31 1.95 -10.96
N VAL A 64 -4.70 3.06 -11.37
CA VAL A 64 -5.11 4.42 -11.01
C VAL A 64 -5.85 5.04 -12.19
N ALA A 65 -6.96 5.73 -11.94
CA ALA A 65 -7.61 6.61 -12.90
C ALA A 65 -7.48 8.07 -12.47
N PHE A 66 -7.28 8.97 -13.45
CA PHE A 66 -7.39 10.40 -13.21
C PHE A 66 -8.78 10.87 -13.63
N LEU A 67 -9.46 11.56 -12.72
CA LEU A 67 -10.78 12.15 -12.91
C LEU A 67 -10.65 13.65 -13.16
N PHE A 68 -11.01 14.15 -14.33
CA PHE A 68 -10.87 15.57 -14.66
C PHE A 68 -12.18 16.32 -14.38
N THR A 69 -12.15 17.25 -13.44
CA THR A 69 -13.33 18.00 -12.96
C THR A 69 -13.97 18.88 -14.05
N GLY A 70 -15.30 18.97 -14.05
CA GLY A 70 -16.05 19.84 -14.94
C GLY A 70 -16.19 21.30 -14.46
N GLN A 71 -17.00 22.07 -15.18
CA GLN A 71 -17.35 23.44 -14.81
C GLN A 71 -18.24 23.46 -13.54
N GLY A 72 -18.04 24.48 -12.70
CA GLY A 72 -18.73 24.67 -11.42
C GLY A 72 -17.82 24.54 -10.20
N ALA A 73 -16.62 23.97 -10.37
CA ALA A 73 -15.62 23.82 -9.31
C ALA A 73 -14.61 24.98 -9.24
N GLN A 74 -14.58 25.85 -10.26
CA GLN A 74 -13.63 26.96 -10.31
C GLN A 74 -13.82 27.93 -9.14
N HIS A 75 -12.71 28.47 -8.65
CA HIS A 75 -12.71 29.55 -7.67
C HIS A 75 -11.55 30.52 -7.93
N PRO A 76 -11.67 31.80 -7.53
CA PRO A 76 -10.57 32.76 -7.54
C PRO A 76 -9.28 32.19 -6.95
N GLY A 77 -8.16 32.43 -7.64
CA GLY A 77 -6.84 32.02 -7.15
C GLY A 77 -6.54 30.53 -7.24
N MET A 78 -7.39 29.70 -7.86
CA MET A 78 -7.12 28.28 -8.01
C MET A 78 -5.78 28.02 -8.73
N GLY A 79 -4.97 27.14 -8.17
CA GLY A 79 -3.64 26.79 -8.65
C GLY A 79 -2.53 27.81 -8.30
N ARG A 80 -2.84 28.93 -7.65
CA ARG A 80 -1.84 29.96 -7.32
C ARG A 80 -0.79 29.45 -6.31
N GLY A 81 -1.22 28.70 -5.31
CA GLY A 81 -0.31 28.12 -4.32
C GLY A 81 0.61 27.08 -4.95
N LEU A 82 0.10 26.28 -5.89
CA LEU A 82 0.93 25.36 -6.67
C LEU A 82 1.87 26.09 -7.61
N TYR A 83 1.38 27.13 -8.29
CA TYR A 83 2.18 28.00 -9.16
C TYR A 83 3.37 28.56 -8.40
N ASP A 84 3.17 29.03 -7.16
CA ASP A 84 4.22 29.61 -6.34
C ASP A 84 5.21 28.57 -5.79
N ALA A 85 4.75 27.36 -5.46
CA ALA A 85 5.58 26.32 -4.84
C ALA A 85 6.32 25.41 -5.84
N TYR A 86 5.76 25.14 -7.02
CA TYR A 86 6.25 24.09 -7.93
C TYR A 86 6.63 24.65 -9.31
N PRO A 87 7.94 24.73 -9.66
CA PRO A 87 8.39 25.21 -10.96
C PRO A 87 7.81 24.44 -12.16
N THR A 88 7.65 23.13 -12.04
CA THR A 88 7.03 22.26 -13.06
C THR A 88 5.60 22.68 -13.35
N PHE A 89 4.78 22.88 -12.30
CA PHE A 89 3.42 23.40 -12.45
C PHE A 89 3.43 24.79 -13.06
N ARG A 90 4.29 25.70 -12.57
CA ARG A 90 4.38 27.07 -13.06
C ARG A 90 4.63 27.13 -14.57
N GLY A 91 5.66 26.43 -15.03
CA GLY A 91 6.03 26.40 -16.45
C GLY A 91 4.96 25.74 -17.33
N ALA A 92 4.30 24.69 -16.82
CA ALA A 92 3.18 24.06 -17.50
C ALA A 92 1.98 25.01 -17.62
N PHE A 93 1.58 25.65 -16.52
CA PHE A 93 0.46 26.57 -16.46
C PHE A 93 0.68 27.77 -17.40
N ASP A 94 1.86 28.39 -17.34
CA ASP A 94 2.22 29.51 -18.23
C ASP A 94 2.16 29.11 -19.71
N THR A 95 2.65 27.92 -20.07
CA THR A 95 2.62 27.42 -21.46
C THR A 95 1.19 27.24 -21.95
N VAL A 96 0.32 26.65 -21.13
CA VAL A 96 -1.08 26.41 -21.48
C VAL A 96 -1.86 27.73 -21.56
N CYS A 97 -1.68 28.63 -20.59
CA CYS A 97 -2.31 29.96 -20.62
C CYS A 97 -1.88 30.76 -21.86
N ALA A 98 -0.57 30.81 -22.18
CA ALA A 98 -0.10 31.52 -23.37
C ALA A 98 -0.66 30.93 -24.68
N THR A 99 -0.88 29.61 -24.72
CA THR A 99 -1.50 28.94 -25.86
C THR A 99 -2.99 29.27 -25.96
N LEU A 100 -3.73 29.24 -24.84
CA LEU A 100 -5.14 29.62 -24.79
C LEU A 100 -5.34 31.10 -25.14
N ASP A 101 -4.48 31.99 -24.67
CA ASP A 101 -4.58 33.44 -24.94
C ASP A 101 -4.53 33.74 -26.45
N ARG A 102 -3.74 32.98 -27.23
CA ARG A 102 -3.72 33.09 -28.70
C ARG A 102 -5.07 32.76 -29.34
N HIS A 103 -5.78 31.78 -28.80
CA HIS A 103 -7.07 31.32 -29.34
C HIS A 103 -8.26 32.10 -28.79
N LEU A 104 -8.17 32.64 -27.57
CA LEU A 104 -9.23 33.42 -26.93
C LEU A 104 -9.32 34.86 -27.43
N GLY A 105 -8.25 35.38 -28.05
CA GLY A 105 -8.15 36.78 -28.45
C GLY A 105 -8.43 37.74 -27.28
N ALA A 106 -8.08 37.34 -26.06
CA ALA A 106 -8.49 38.03 -24.85
C ALA A 106 -7.66 39.30 -24.63
N GLU A 107 -8.32 40.39 -24.25
CA GLU A 107 -7.66 41.64 -23.85
C GLU A 107 -6.88 41.49 -22.53
N ARG A 108 -7.23 40.47 -21.72
CA ARG A 108 -6.57 40.13 -20.46
C ARG A 108 -6.01 38.70 -20.52
N PRO A 109 -4.76 38.48 -20.10
CA PRO A 109 -4.18 37.14 -20.00
C PRO A 109 -5.03 36.23 -19.11
N LEU A 110 -5.24 34.99 -19.53
CA LEU A 110 -6.05 34.01 -18.79
C LEU A 110 -5.52 33.80 -17.36
N ARG A 111 -4.20 33.73 -17.18
CA ARG A 111 -3.58 33.60 -15.85
C ARG A 111 -4.05 34.69 -14.89
N ASP A 112 -4.10 35.93 -15.37
CA ASP A 112 -4.48 37.07 -14.55
C ASP A 112 -5.96 37.02 -14.19
N VAL A 113 -6.81 36.46 -15.06
CA VAL A 113 -8.22 36.18 -14.77
C VAL A 113 -8.38 35.08 -13.72
N VAL A 114 -7.62 33.98 -13.83
CA VAL A 114 -7.68 32.85 -12.89
C VAL A 114 -7.17 33.25 -11.50
N PHE A 115 -6.11 34.07 -11.44
CA PHE A 115 -5.50 34.50 -10.19
C PHE A 115 -6.07 35.78 -9.59
N ALA A 116 -7.07 36.40 -10.22
CA ALA A 116 -7.77 37.54 -9.65
C ALA A 116 -8.61 37.11 -8.44
N ASP A 117 -8.69 37.97 -7.43
CA ASP A 117 -9.56 37.75 -6.26
C ASP A 117 -11.06 37.88 -6.61
N ASP A 118 -11.38 38.67 -7.64
CA ASP A 118 -12.74 38.84 -8.14
C ASP A 118 -13.14 37.69 -9.08
N PRO A 119 -14.14 36.87 -8.71
CA PRO A 119 -14.58 35.74 -9.53
C PRO A 119 -15.35 36.17 -10.79
N THR A 120 -15.73 37.44 -10.94
CA THR A 120 -16.68 37.88 -11.98
C THR A 120 -16.27 37.48 -13.39
N LEU A 121 -15.00 37.68 -13.77
CA LEU A 121 -14.52 37.22 -15.08
C LEU A 121 -14.33 35.70 -15.12
N LEU A 122 -13.77 35.10 -14.07
CA LEU A 122 -13.53 33.66 -14.03
C LEU A 122 -14.84 32.86 -14.15
N ASN A 123 -15.96 33.39 -13.69
CA ASN A 123 -17.29 32.79 -13.80
C ASN A 123 -17.94 32.92 -15.18
N GLN A 124 -17.36 33.70 -16.09
CA GLN A 124 -17.77 33.66 -17.49
C GLN A 124 -17.25 32.37 -18.12
N THR A 125 -18.12 31.63 -18.80
CA THR A 125 -17.82 30.32 -19.38
C THR A 125 -16.63 30.35 -20.34
N ARG A 126 -16.44 31.48 -21.04
CA ARG A 126 -15.27 31.74 -21.91
C ARG A 126 -13.93 31.78 -21.17
N PHE A 127 -13.91 31.97 -19.86
CA PHE A 127 -12.69 31.95 -19.03
C PHE A 127 -12.68 30.76 -18.07
N THR A 128 -13.84 30.34 -17.57
CA THR A 128 -13.97 29.16 -16.69
C THR A 128 -13.37 27.92 -17.33
N GLN A 129 -13.78 27.61 -18.57
CA GLN A 129 -13.37 26.37 -19.23
C GLN A 129 -11.86 26.36 -19.57
N PRO A 130 -11.30 27.41 -20.18
CA PRO A 130 -9.85 27.55 -20.32
C PRO A 130 -9.08 27.47 -18.99
N GLY A 131 -9.58 28.12 -17.93
CA GLY A 131 -8.92 28.14 -16.63
C GLY A 131 -8.84 26.75 -15.99
N LEU A 132 -9.94 25.99 -16.06
CA LEU A 132 -9.97 24.59 -15.58
C LEU A 132 -9.02 23.71 -16.40
N PHE A 133 -9.04 23.82 -17.73
CA PHE A 133 -8.13 23.07 -18.60
C PHE A 133 -6.66 23.38 -18.30
N ALA A 134 -6.31 24.65 -18.08
CA ALA A 134 -4.96 25.07 -17.74
C ALA A 134 -4.49 24.48 -16.40
N LEU A 135 -5.32 24.59 -15.35
CA LEU A 135 -5.02 24.01 -14.03
C LEU A 135 -4.85 22.50 -14.10
N GLN A 136 -5.76 21.80 -14.79
CA GLN A 136 -5.75 20.34 -14.88
C GLN A 136 -4.55 19.80 -15.65
N THR A 137 -4.19 20.47 -16.75
CA THR A 137 -3.01 20.11 -17.54
C THR A 137 -1.73 20.34 -16.74
N ALA A 138 -1.62 21.49 -16.05
CA ALA A 138 -0.46 21.80 -15.21
C ALA A 138 -0.33 20.87 -14.00
N LEU A 139 -1.45 20.52 -13.35
CA LEU A 139 -1.47 19.57 -12.24
C LEU A 139 -1.07 18.16 -12.71
N THR A 140 -1.57 17.71 -13.86
CA THR A 140 -1.18 16.41 -14.42
C THR A 140 0.31 16.35 -14.73
N ARG A 141 0.87 17.44 -15.28
CA ARG A 141 2.30 17.54 -15.55
C ARG A 141 3.14 17.52 -14.27
N LEU A 142 2.69 18.21 -13.23
CA LEU A 142 3.30 18.14 -11.90
C LEU A 142 3.31 16.71 -11.34
N LEU A 143 2.18 16.01 -11.40
CA LEU A 143 2.07 14.63 -10.89
C LEU A 143 2.99 13.65 -11.61
N THR A 144 3.12 13.80 -12.93
CA THR A 144 3.92 12.90 -13.76
C THR A 144 5.42 13.18 -13.62
N GLU A 145 5.84 14.45 -13.68
CA GLU A 145 7.25 14.83 -13.68
C GLU A 145 7.86 14.87 -12.26
N ASP A 146 7.16 15.40 -11.26
CA ASP A 146 7.73 15.58 -9.91
C ASP A 146 7.40 14.43 -8.96
N PHE A 147 6.28 13.72 -9.18
CA PHE A 147 5.81 12.64 -8.31
C PHE A 147 5.80 11.26 -8.96
N GLY A 148 6.10 11.17 -10.26
CA GLY A 148 6.19 9.89 -11.00
C GLY A 148 4.86 9.14 -11.13
N ILE A 149 3.73 9.80 -10.94
CA ILE A 149 2.41 9.17 -10.95
C ILE A 149 1.85 9.18 -12.37
N THR A 150 1.57 8.00 -12.90
CA THR A 150 0.95 7.83 -14.22
C THR A 150 -0.39 7.10 -14.10
N PRO A 151 -1.45 7.59 -14.76
CA PRO A 151 -2.74 6.93 -14.75
C PRO A 151 -2.76 5.74 -15.72
N SER A 152 -3.54 4.72 -15.36
CA SER A 152 -3.89 3.62 -16.26
C SER A 152 -5.07 3.96 -17.17
N HIS A 153 -5.95 4.85 -16.72
CA HIS A 153 -7.15 5.28 -17.44
C HIS A 153 -7.46 6.74 -17.11
N LEU A 154 -8.14 7.41 -18.03
CA LEU A 154 -8.58 8.79 -17.90
C LEU A 154 -10.09 8.85 -18.06
N ILE A 155 -10.72 9.77 -17.36
CA ILE A 155 -12.14 10.12 -17.52
C ILE A 155 -12.30 11.60 -17.15
N GLY A 156 -13.16 12.33 -17.86
CA GLY A 156 -13.42 13.72 -17.54
C GLY A 156 -14.90 14.03 -17.52
N HIS A 157 -15.30 14.96 -16.64
CA HIS A 157 -16.68 15.42 -16.55
C HIS A 157 -16.85 16.67 -17.41
N SER A 158 -17.68 16.60 -18.46
CA SER A 158 -17.90 17.71 -19.39
C SER A 158 -16.55 18.28 -19.89
N ILE A 159 -16.26 19.57 -19.69
CA ILE A 159 -14.99 20.21 -20.08
C ILE A 159 -13.73 19.44 -19.64
N GLY A 160 -13.77 18.77 -18.49
CA GLY A 160 -12.64 17.96 -18.01
C GLY A 160 -12.26 16.84 -18.98
N GLU A 161 -13.18 16.39 -19.83
CA GLU A 161 -12.89 15.35 -20.83
C GLU A 161 -11.98 15.84 -21.94
N ILE A 162 -11.97 17.14 -22.26
CA ILE A 162 -10.99 17.69 -23.21
C ILE A 162 -9.58 17.67 -22.59
N ALA A 163 -9.45 17.94 -21.28
CA ALA A 163 -8.19 17.76 -20.56
C ALA A 163 -7.77 16.29 -20.57
N ALA A 164 -8.69 15.37 -20.29
CA ALA A 164 -8.44 13.93 -20.38
C ALA A 164 -7.98 13.50 -21.78
N ALA A 165 -8.62 13.98 -22.85
CA ALA A 165 -8.24 13.69 -24.23
C ALA A 165 -6.85 14.24 -24.59
N HIS A 166 -6.51 15.44 -24.12
CA HIS A 166 -5.17 15.99 -24.28
C HIS A 166 -4.11 15.12 -23.57
N ILE A 167 -4.35 14.75 -22.31
CA ILE A 167 -3.44 13.91 -21.53
C ILE A 167 -3.34 12.48 -22.11
N ALA A 168 -4.43 11.95 -22.66
CA ALA A 168 -4.45 10.69 -23.41
C ALA A 168 -3.56 10.75 -24.66
N GLY A 169 -3.23 11.96 -25.13
CA GLY A 169 -2.48 12.18 -26.36
C GLY A 169 -3.32 12.18 -27.61
N ILE A 170 -4.66 12.22 -27.49
CA ILE A 170 -5.59 12.30 -28.63
C ILE A 170 -5.50 13.68 -29.29
N LEU A 171 -5.36 14.72 -28.47
CA LEU A 171 -5.24 16.11 -28.92
C LEU A 171 -3.88 16.67 -28.55
N SER A 172 -3.24 17.35 -29.51
CA SER A 172 -2.09 18.21 -29.21
C SER A 172 -2.49 19.33 -28.24
N LEU A 173 -1.52 19.97 -27.58
CA LEU A 173 -1.84 21.10 -26.70
C LEU A 173 -2.53 22.24 -27.47
N ASP A 174 -2.06 22.54 -28.69
CA ASP A 174 -2.64 23.63 -29.48
C ASP A 174 -4.08 23.31 -29.93
N ASP A 175 -4.33 22.08 -30.39
CA ASP A 175 -5.67 21.64 -30.80
C ASP A 175 -6.64 21.58 -29.61
N ALA A 176 -6.19 21.07 -28.46
CA ALA A 176 -7.00 21.07 -27.24
C ALA A 176 -7.32 22.49 -26.79
N CYS A 177 -6.34 23.41 -26.80
CA CYS A 177 -6.59 24.82 -26.46
C CYS A 177 -7.57 25.48 -27.45
N ARG A 178 -7.46 25.19 -28.74
CA ARG A 178 -8.37 25.69 -29.77
C ARG A 178 -9.80 25.19 -29.54
N LEU A 179 -9.96 23.90 -29.23
CA LEU A 179 -11.26 23.30 -28.93
C LEU A 179 -11.87 23.93 -27.67
N VAL A 180 -11.10 24.05 -26.58
CA VAL A 180 -11.55 24.65 -25.31
C VAL A 180 -11.93 26.11 -25.49
N ALA A 181 -11.12 26.89 -26.20
CA ALA A 181 -11.41 28.29 -26.47
C ALA A 181 -12.69 28.47 -27.30
N ALA A 182 -12.87 27.67 -28.35
CA ALA A 182 -14.08 27.68 -29.17
C ALA A 182 -15.31 27.26 -28.36
N ARG A 183 -15.22 26.16 -27.60
CA ARG A 183 -16.29 25.67 -26.73
C ARG A 183 -16.74 26.73 -25.74
N GLY A 184 -15.81 27.28 -24.96
CA GLY A 184 -16.12 28.29 -23.95
C GLY A 184 -16.69 29.57 -24.54
N THR A 185 -16.19 30.02 -25.69
CA THR A 185 -16.66 31.23 -26.37
C THR A 185 -18.05 31.06 -26.96
N LEU A 186 -18.29 29.97 -27.69
CA LEU A 186 -19.59 29.69 -28.31
C LEU A 186 -20.66 29.48 -27.25
N MET A 187 -20.38 28.67 -26.21
CA MET A 187 -21.32 28.45 -25.11
C MET A 187 -21.62 29.73 -24.32
N GLN A 188 -20.65 30.64 -24.20
CA GLN A 188 -20.86 31.94 -23.55
C GLN A 188 -21.73 32.89 -24.38
N ALA A 189 -21.72 32.76 -25.71
CA ALA A 189 -22.44 33.63 -26.63
C ALA A 189 -23.91 33.24 -26.81
N LEU A 190 -24.32 32.08 -26.28
CA LEU A 190 -25.71 31.66 -26.28
C LEU A 190 -26.58 32.67 -25.50
N PRO A 191 -27.88 32.80 -25.85
CA PRO A 191 -28.79 33.65 -25.10
C PRO A 191 -28.85 33.22 -23.63
N PRO A 192 -28.86 34.17 -22.68
CA PRO A 192 -29.13 33.84 -21.30
C PRO A 192 -30.56 33.31 -21.17
N GLY A 193 -30.75 32.33 -20.30
CA GLY A 193 -32.00 31.61 -20.14
C GLY A 193 -31.73 30.13 -19.92
N GLY A 194 -32.62 29.49 -19.17
CA GLY A 194 -32.47 28.10 -18.79
C GLY A 194 -31.74 27.90 -17.46
N ALA A 195 -31.85 26.70 -16.93
CA ALA A 195 -31.25 26.33 -15.65
C ALA A 195 -30.73 24.89 -15.68
N MET A 196 -29.84 24.59 -14.73
CA MET A 196 -29.41 23.24 -14.43
C MET A 196 -29.72 22.93 -12.96
N ILE A 197 -30.41 21.83 -12.68
CA ILE A 197 -30.83 21.45 -11.34
C ILE A 197 -30.42 20.00 -11.08
N ALA A 198 -29.63 19.77 -10.03
CA ALA A 198 -29.36 18.44 -9.53
C ALA A 198 -30.59 17.90 -8.80
N VAL A 199 -30.98 16.66 -9.08
CA VAL A 199 -32.16 15.98 -8.56
C VAL A 199 -31.76 14.62 -8.03
N GLU A 200 -32.19 14.30 -6.80
CA GLU A 200 -32.01 12.97 -6.21
C GLU A 200 -33.00 11.95 -6.80
N ALA A 201 -32.74 11.54 -8.05
CA ALA A 201 -33.55 10.60 -8.83
C ALA A 201 -32.67 9.73 -9.73
N THR A 202 -33.22 8.60 -10.17
CA THR A 202 -32.68 7.77 -11.25
C THR A 202 -32.95 8.40 -12.62
N GLU A 203 -32.21 7.97 -13.65
CA GLU A 203 -32.47 8.36 -15.05
C GLU A 203 -33.89 7.95 -15.50
N ASP A 204 -34.33 6.74 -15.13
CA ASP A 204 -35.65 6.21 -15.46
C ASP A 204 -36.78 7.03 -14.81
N GLU A 205 -36.61 7.49 -13.57
CA GLU A 205 -37.60 8.35 -12.90
C GLU A 205 -37.75 9.71 -13.60
N VAL A 206 -36.68 10.25 -14.18
CA VAL A 206 -36.68 11.58 -14.83
C VAL A 206 -37.10 11.51 -16.31
N THR A 207 -36.86 10.38 -16.98
CA THR A 207 -37.14 10.18 -18.41
C THR A 207 -38.57 10.61 -18.83
N PRO A 208 -39.65 10.30 -18.09
CA PRO A 208 -41.01 10.73 -18.43
C PRO A 208 -41.23 12.24 -18.47
N TYR A 209 -40.34 13.03 -17.85
CA TYR A 209 -40.43 14.49 -17.77
C TYR A 209 -39.59 15.20 -18.84
N LEU A 210 -38.85 14.45 -19.67
CA LEU A 210 -38.02 15.04 -20.72
C LEU A 210 -38.88 15.54 -21.88
N THR A 211 -38.48 16.67 -22.44
CA THR A 211 -39.19 17.35 -23.53
C THR A 211 -38.18 17.83 -24.58
N GLU A 212 -38.66 18.49 -25.63
CA GLU A 212 -37.77 19.17 -26.59
C GLU A 212 -37.01 20.36 -25.97
N HIS A 213 -37.39 20.80 -24.77
CA HIS A 213 -36.81 21.91 -24.02
C HIS A 213 -36.08 21.49 -22.74
N VAL A 214 -36.21 20.23 -22.31
CA VAL A 214 -35.60 19.68 -21.08
C VAL A 214 -34.90 18.36 -21.37
N GLY A 215 -33.61 18.30 -21.04
CA GLY A 215 -32.78 17.10 -21.12
C GLY A 215 -32.13 16.73 -19.78
N ILE A 216 -31.45 15.59 -19.77
CA ILE A 216 -30.53 15.21 -18.69
C ILE A 216 -29.14 15.68 -19.08
N ALA A 217 -28.59 16.62 -18.32
CA ALA A 217 -27.22 17.09 -18.53
C ALA A 217 -26.18 16.09 -18.06
N ALA A 218 -26.45 15.40 -16.94
CA ALA A 218 -25.49 14.47 -16.36
C ALA A 218 -26.16 13.38 -15.54
N VAL A 219 -25.62 12.17 -15.63
CA VAL A 219 -25.87 11.05 -14.72
C VAL A 219 -24.61 10.88 -13.88
N ASN A 220 -24.64 11.43 -12.66
CA ASN A 220 -23.49 11.54 -11.76
C ASN A 220 -23.41 10.38 -10.75
N GLY A 221 -24.51 9.66 -10.54
CA GLY A 221 -24.60 8.51 -9.65
C GLY A 221 -25.92 7.76 -9.86
N PRO A 222 -26.14 6.65 -9.14
CA PRO A 222 -27.31 5.79 -9.35
C PRO A 222 -28.64 6.51 -9.05
N ARG A 223 -28.62 7.52 -8.17
CA ARG A 223 -29.76 8.39 -7.86
C ARG A 223 -29.38 9.87 -7.85
N SER A 224 -28.46 10.26 -8.72
CA SER A 224 -27.91 11.62 -8.79
C SER A 224 -27.84 12.04 -10.24
N VAL A 225 -28.86 12.76 -10.70
CA VAL A 225 -28.97 13.29 -12.06
C VAL A 225 -29.01 14.80 -12.04
N VAL A 226 -28.62 15.43 -13.16
CA VAL A 226 -28.77 16.86 -13.38
C VAL A 226 -29.65 17.07 -14.58
N VAL A 227 -30.79 17.73 -14.41
CA VAL A 227 -31.65 18.16 -15.51
C VAL A 227 -31.24 19.55 -15.99
N SER A 228 -31.35 19.80 -17.28
CA SER A 228 -31.03 21.10 -17.89
C SER A 228 -31.98 21.43 -19.03
N GLY A 229 -32.29 22.71 -19.19
CA GLY A 229 -33.22 23.18 -20.20
C GLY A 229 -33.85 24.51 -19.84
N ASP A 230 -35.05 24.75 -20.38
CA ASP A 230 -35.86 25.92 -20.06
C ASP A 230 -36.13 26.03 -18.57
N GLU A 231 -35.93 27.23 -18.02
CA GLU A 231 -35.88 27.45 -16.58
C GLU A 231 -37.20 27.08 -15.87
N ALA A 232 -38.33 27.42 -16.47
CA ALA A 232 -39.64 27.11 -15.91
C ALA A 232 -39.87 25.60 -15.87
N ASP A 233 -39.53 24.89 -16.94
CA ASP A 233 -39.80 23.45 -17.08
C ASP A 233 -38.90 22.62 -16.15
N VAL A 234 -37.59 22.93 -16.08
CA VAL A 234 -36.69 22.23 -15.16
C VAL A 234 -37.01 22.56 -13.70
N THR A 235 -37.50 23.75 -13.40
CA THR A 235 -37.93 24.12 -12.05
C THR A 235 -39.19 23.35 -11.66
N ALA A 236 -40.19 23.26 -12.53
CA ALA A 236 -41.40 22.48 -12.29
C ALA A 236 -41.08 20.98 -12.07
N LEU A 237 -40.17 20.42 -12.88
CA LEU A 237 -39.67 19.06 -12.70
C LEU A 237 -39.02 18.91 -11.31
N ALA A 238 -38.10 19.82 -10.93
CA ALA A 238 -37.43 19.76 -9.64
C ALA A 238 -38.41 19.94 -8.45
N GLU A 239 -39.44 20.76 -8.60
CA GLU A 239 -40.49 20.95 -7.58
C GLU A 239 -41.33 19.68 -7.37
N GLU A 240 -41.63 18.93 -8.43
CA GLU A 240 -42.33 17.64 -8.34
C GLU A 240 -41.53 16.64 -7.48
N PHE A 241 -40.23 16.47 -7.75
CA PHE A 241 -39.37 15.59 -6.94
C PHE A 241 -39.18 16.10 -5.51
N SER A 242 -39.07 17.42 -5.33
CA SER A 242 -39.00 18.04 -3.99
C SER A 242 -40.28 17.79 -3.20
N GLY A 243 -41.46 17.86 -3.84
CA GLY A 243 -42.76 17.53 -3.25
C GLY A 243 -42.87 16.07 -2.80
N GLN A 244 -42.10 15.18 -3.42
CA GLN A 244 -41.95 13.77 -3.03
C GLN A 244 -40.88 13.55 -1.94
N GLY A 245 -40.29 14.62 -1.40
CA GLY A 245 -39.27 14.58 -0.36
C GLY A 245 -37.84 14.30 -0.86
N ARG A 246 -37.59 14.40 -2.17
CA ARG A 246 -36.25 14.23 -2.75
C ARG A 246 -35.43 15.52 -2.64
N ARG A 247 -34.11 15.40 -2.50
CA ARG A 247 -33.22 16.58 -2.51
C ARG A 247 -33.10 17.13 -3.94
N THR A 248 -33.22 18.45 -4.07
CA THR A 248 -32.92 19.16 -5.31
C THR A 248 -31.99 20.34 -5.03
N ARG A 249 -31.12 20.67 -5.99
CA ARG A 249 -30.17 21.79 -5.87
C ARG A 249 -29.93 22.46 -7.22
N ARG A 250 -30.33 23.71 -7.35
CA ARG A 250 -30.00 24.53 -8.51
C ARG A 250 -28.50 24.78 -8.58
N LEU A 251 -27.91 24.57 -9.74
CA LEU A 251 -26.48 24.79 -9.98
C LEU A 251 -26.23 26.26 -10.35
N THR A 252 -25.13 26.82 -9.87
CA THR A 252 -24.70 28.19 -10.19
C THR A 252 -23.94 28.19 -11.52
N VAL A 253 -24.69 28.17 -12.62
CA VAL A 253 -24.18 28.22 -13.98
C VAL A 253 -24.92 29.26 -14.80
N SER A 254 -24.31 29.73 -15.89
CA SER A 254 -24.86 30.80 -16.72
C SER A 254 -25.90 30.34 -17.75
N HIS A 255 -25.89 29.06 -18.13
CA HIS A 255 -26.74 28.49 -19.18
C HIS A 255 -27.10 27.04 -18.86
N ALA A 256 -28.11 26.52 -19.55
CA ALA A 256 -28.48 25.11 -19.54
C ALA A 256 -27.53 24.27 -20.44
N PHE A 257 -26.35 23.93 -19.95
CA PHE A 257 -25.41 23.07 -20.70
C PHE A 257 -25.94 21.64 -20.86
N HIS A 258 -25.44 20.93 -21.88
CA HIS A 258 -25.82 19.54 -22.17
C HIS A 258 -27.34 19.40 -22.34
N SER A 259 -27.91 20.31 -23.13
CA SER A 259 -29.35 20.45 -23.36
C SER A 259 -29.63 20.95 -24.78
N PRO A 260 -30.90 20.94 -25.22
CA PRO A 260 -31.32 21.58 -26.48
C PRO A 260 -30.84 23.03 -26.66
N HIS A 261 -30.51 23.75 -25.58
CA HIS A 261 -29.95 25.10 -25.68
C HIS A 261 -28.58 25.16 -26.37
N MET A 262 -27.90 24.04 -26.53
CA MET A 262 -26.61 23.98 -27.23
C MET A 262 -26.76 23.94 -28.76
N ASP A 263 -27.96 23.66 -29.28
CA ASP A 263 -28.24 23.50 -30.71
C ASP A 263 -27.77 24.66 -31.60
N PRO A 264 -27.95 25.93 -31.19
CA PRO A 264 -27.54 27.07 -32.02
C PRO A 264 -26.03 27.15 -32.28
N VAL A 265 -25.21 26.47 -31.48
CA VAL A 265 -23.74 26.53 -31.60
C VAL A 265 -23.11 25.24 -32.12
N LEU A 266 -23.89 24.18 -32.35
CA LEU A 266 -23.34 22.87 -32.74
C LEU A 266 -22.59 22.91 -34.08
N ASP A 267 -23.15 23.58 -35.09
CA ASP A 267 -22.52 23.69 -36.41
C ASP A 267 -21.19 24.47 -36.34
N ALA A 268 -21.19 25.61 -35.64
CA ALA A 268 -19.99 26.43 -35.47
C ALA A 268 -18.91 25.70 -34.67
N PHE A 269 -19.31 24.93 -33.66
CA PHE A 269 -18.38 24.12 -32.88
C PHE A 269 -17.82 22.95 -33.69
N HIS A 270 -18.66 22.27 -34.47
CA HIS A 270 -18.25 21.19 -35.35
C HIS A 270 -17.24 21.66 -36.40
N GLN A 271 -17.44 22.86 -36.97
CA GLN A 271 -16.49 23.45 -37.91
C GLN A 271 -15.10 23.64 -37.30
N VAL A 272 -15.01 24.05 -36.04
CA VAL A 272 -13.71 24.15 -35.35
C VAL A 272 -13.14 22.76 -35.08
N ALA A 273 -13.94 21.85 -34.53
CA ALA A 273 -13.51 20.49 -34.21
C ALA A 273 -13.02 19.72 -35.47
N GLY A 274 -13.65 19.94 -36.63
CA GLY A 274 -13.27 19.34 -37.91
C GLY A 274 -11.93 19.81 -38.46
N THR A 275 -11.31 20.83 -37.87
CA THR A 275 -9.95 21.30 -38.25
C THR A 275 -8.84 20.74 -37.39
N LEU A 276 -9.18 19.95 -36.36
CA LEU A 276 -8.21 19.40 -35.40
C LEU A 276 -7.66 18.07 -35.90
N THR A 277 -6.50 17.69 -35.38
CA THR A 277 -5.93 16.35 -35.57
C THR A 277 -6.24 15.48 -34.36
N TYR A 278 -6.71 14.25 -34.61
CA TYR A 278 -7.04 13.27 -33.58
C TYR A 278 -6.11 12.07 -33.69
N ASP A 279 -5.26 11.88 -32.68
CA ASP A 279 -4.34 10.76 -32.58
C ASP A 279 -4.92 9.61 -31.77
N ALA A 280 -4.36 8.40 -31.93
CA ALA A 280 -4.73 7.26 -31.10
C ALA A 280 -4.29 7.50 -29.63
N PRO A 281 -5.13 7.15 -28.64
CA PRO A 281 -4.82 7.38 -27.24
C PRO A 281 -3.62 6.52 -26.78
N ARG A 282 -2.64 7.15 -26.13
CA ARG A 282 -1.54 6.47 -25.41
C ARG A 282 -1.98 5.97 -24.03
N ILE A 283 -2.97 6.62 -23.44
CA ILE A 283 -3.62 6.20 -22.19
C ILE A 283 -5.12 6.06 -22.49
N PRO A 284 -5.75 4.92 -22.19
CA PRO A 284 -7.16 4.72 -22.43
C PRO A 284 -8.04 5.82 -21.81
N LEU A 285 -8.94 6.39 -22.61
CA LEU A 285 -9.97 7.34 -22.18
C LEU A 285 -11.31 6.59 -22.09
N VAL A 286 -11.99 6.73 -20.95
CA VAL A 286 -13.38 6.32 -20.78
C VAL A 286 -14.27 7.52 -21.12
N SER A 287 -15.10 7.35 -22.15
CA SER A 287 -15.98 8.39 -22.65
C SER A 287 -17.13 8.62 -21.69
N THR A 288 -17.39 9.87 -21.31
CA THR A 288 -18.62 10.19 -20.56
C THR A 288 -19.79 10.50 -21.46
N LEU A 289 -19.63 10.48 -22.78
CA LEU A 289 -20.76 10.51 -23.72
C LEU A 289 -21.42 9.12 -23.82
N THR A 290 -20.60 8.08 -23.94
CA THR A 290 -21.07 6.69 -24.15
C THR A 290 -21.08 5.84 -22.88
N GLY A 291 -20.26 6.19 -21.88
CA GLY A 291 -20.07 5.37 -20.67
C GLY A 291 -19.06 4.23 -20.86
N GLU A 292 -18.39 4.15 -22.01
CA GLU A 292 -17.51 3.02 -22.37
C GLU A 292 -16.07 3.45 -22.66
N ALA A 293 -15.14 2.49 -22.57
CA ALA A 293 -13.75 2.68 -22.97
C ALA A 293 -13.57 2.45 -24.49
N GLY A 294 -12.67 3.20 -25.12
CA GLY A 294 -12.31 2.97 -26.53
C GLY A 294 -13.26 3.59 -27.56
N ALA A 295 -14.15 4.49 -27.14
CA ALA A 295 -14.94 5.31 -28.05
C ALA A 295 -14.03 6.11 -29.00
N ALA A 296 -14.42 6.21 -30.27
CA ALA A 296 -13.74 7.07 -31.22
C ALA A 296 -13.97 8.54 -30.86
N VAL A 297 -12.88 9.30 -30.74
CA VAL A 297 -12.93 10.73 -30.44
C VAL A 297 -12.57 11.50 -31.71
N ASP A 298 -13.56 12.15 -32.30
CA ASP A 298 -13.44 12.96 -33.50
C ASP A 298 -14.28 14.25 -33.41
N ALA A 299 -14.46 14.97 -34.52
CA ALA A 299 -15.22 16.21 -34.52
C ALA A 299 -16.71 16.02 -34.17
N THR A 300 -17.31 14.90 -34.59
CA THR A 300 -18.71 14.58 -34.30
C THR A 300 -18.88 14.25 -32.83
N TYR A 301 -17.92 13.51 -32.26
CA TYR A 301 -17.87 13.21 -30.83
C TYR A 301 -18.00 14.48 -29.99
N TRP A 302 -17.23 15.52 -30.29
CA TRP A 302 -17.28 16.76 -29.50
C TRP A 302 -18.58 17.52 -29.66
N THR A 303 -19.17 17.54 -30.86
CA THR A 303 -20.50 18.15 -31.09
C THR A 303 -21.58 17.45 -30.29
N GLU A 304 -21.58 16.11 -30.29
CA GLU A 304 -22.49 15.31 -29.47
C GLU A 304 -22.21 15.50 -27.97
N HIS A 305 -20.94 15.57 -27.57
CA HIS A 305 -20.51 15.71 -26.19
C HIS A 305 -20.97 17.00 -25.52
N ILE A 306 -21.04 18.12 -26.24
CA ILE A 306 -21.55 19.37 -25.67
C ILE A 306 -23.07 19.42 -25.57
N ARG A 307 -23.78 18.61 -26.37
CA ARG A 307 -25.24 18.57 -26.43
C ARG A 307 -25.84 17.53 -25.49
N ASN A 308 -25.24 16.35 -25.44
CA ASN A 308 -25.83 15.16 -24.84
C ASN A 308 -25.37 14.95 -23.39
N THR A 309 -26.03 14.00 -22.72
CA THR A 309 -25.82 13.67 -21.32
C THR A 309 -24.39 13.25 -21.01
N THR A 310 -23.79 13.86 -19.97
CA THR A 310 -22.53 13.39 -19.36
C THR A 310 -22.82 12.19 -18.42
N ARG A 311 -22.58 10.98 -18.91
CA ARG A 311 -22.74 9.69 -18.23
C ARG A 311 -21.54 9.35 -17.34
N PHE A 312 -21.26 10.20 -16.35
CA PHE A 312 -20.10 10.04 -15.45
C PHE A 312 -20.20 8.78 -14.59
N HIS A 313 -21.39 8.43 -14.08
CA HIS A 313 -21.59 7.21 -13.29
C HIS A 313 -21.27 5.95 -14.09
N ASP A 314 -21.74 5.89 -15.33
CA ASP A 314 -21.51 4.75 -16.22
C ASP A 314 -20.01 4.59 -16.50
N GLY A 315 -19.31 5.71 -16.76
CA GLY A 315 -17.87 5.70 -16.91
C GLY A 315 -17.11 5.25 -15.64
N LEU A 316 -17.58 5.61 -14.44
CA LEU A 316 -17.00 5.10 -13.18
C LEU A 316 -17.20 3.58 -13.04
N THR A 317 -18.38 3.08 -13.39
CA THR A 317 -18.68 1.65 -13.40
C THR A 317 -17.78 0.91 -14.39
N ALA A 318 -17.62 1.43 -15.61
CA ALA A 318 -16.69 0.87 -16.59
C ALA A 318 -15.24 0.84 -16.09
N LEU A 319 -14.77 1.91 -15.43
CA LEU A 319 -13.44 1.93 -14.79
C LEU A 319 -13.32 0.86 -13.69
N HIS A 320 -14.35 0.70 -12.87
CA HIS A 320 -14.39 -0.33 -11.83
C HIS A 320 -14.29 -1.74 -12.42
N ASP A 321 -15.07 -2.02 -13.47
CA ASP A 321 -15.05 -3.32 -14.17
C ASP A 321 -13.70 -3.59 -14.85
N LEU A 322 -13.00 -2.54 -15.29
CA LEU A 322 -11.63 -2.61 -15.78
C LEU A 322 -10.58 -2.84 -14.66
N GLY A 323 -11.01 -2.91 -13.40
CA GLY A 323 -10.19 -3.18 -12.23
C GLY A 323 -9.43 -1.96 -11.72
N VAL A 324 -9.92 -0.74 -11.96
CA VAL A 324 -9.42 0.48 -11.30
C VAL A 324 -9.83 0.47 -9.83
N THR A 325 -8.91 0.83 -8.95
CA THR A 325 -9.12 0.79 -7.50
C THR A 325 -8.85 2.13 -6.83
N THR A 326 -8.12 3.02 -7.51
CA THR A 326 -7.79 4.35 -7.02
C THR A 326 -8.09 5.41 -8.07
N TYR A 327 -8.77 6.47 -7.64
CA TYR A 327 -9.29 7.53 -8.48
C TYR A 327 -8.79 8.86 -7.92
N LEU A 328 -7.92 9.54 -8.66
CA LEU A 328 -7.37 10.84 -8.28
C LEU A 328 -8.13 11.95 -9.01
N GLU A 329 -8.75 12.86 -8.27
CA GLU A 329 -9.41 14.01 -8.87
C GLU A 329 -8.41 15.11 -9.21
N ILE A 330 -8.36 15.43 -10.50
CA ILE A 330 -7.59 16.48 -11.12
C ILE A 330 -8.52 17.67 -11.34
N GLY A 331 -8.50 18.59 -10.38
CA GLY A 331 -9.32 19.79 -10.40
C GLY A 331 -9.10 20.65 -9.15
N PRO A 332 -9.74 21.82 -9.08
CA PRO A 332 -9.58 22.76 -7.95
C PRO A 332 -10.38 22.37 -6.70
N ASP A 333 -11.23 21.34 -6.76
CA ASP A 333 -12.11 20.91 -5.67
C ASP A 333 -12.26 19.37 -5.65
N ALA A 334 -13.13 18.85 -4.78
CA ALA A 334 -13.38 17.44 -4.52
C ALA A 334 -14.77 16.96 -5.00
N VAL A 335 -15.27 17.54 -6.10
CA VAL A 335 -16.64 17.27 -6.60
C VAL A 335 -16.75 15.83 -7.12
N LEU A 336 -15.85 15.42 -8.01
CA LEU A 336 -15.87 14.07 -8.58
C LEU A 336 -15.50 13.01 -7.55
N THR A 337 -14.68 13.36 -6.56
CA THR A 337 -14.34 12.53 -5.41
C THR A 337 -15.59 12.18 -4.62
N ALA A 338 -16.45 13.18 -4.33
CA ALA A 338 -17.69 12.94 -3.60
C ALA A 338 -18.62 12.00 -4.38
N LEU A 339 -18.79 12.23 -5.69
CA LEU A 339 -19.58 11.37 -6.57
C LEU A 339 -19.02 9.94 -6.64
N THR A 340 -17.70 9.80 -6.72
CA THR A 340 -17.03 8.50 -6.78
C THR A 340 -17.21 7.72 -5.49
N ARG A 341 -17.12 8.37 -4.31
CA ARG A 341 -17.37 7.70 -3.02
C ARG A 341 -18.81 7.24 -2.86
N GLU A 342 -19.77 7.99 -3.39
CA GLU A 342 -21.18 7.61 -3.37
C GLU A 342 -21.43 6.39 -4.28
N ALA A 343 -20.85 6.37 -5.48
CA ALA A 343 -21.00 5.29 -6.44
C ALA A 343 -20.21 4.02 -6.07
N LEU A 344 -19.00 4.18 -5.52
CA LEU A 344 -18.04 3.12 -5.24
C LEU A 344 -17.44 3.28 -3.83
N PRO A 345 -18.17 2.89 -2.76
CA PRO A 345 -17.73 3.10 -1.38
C PRO A 345 -16.41 2.41 -1.01
N GLU A 346 -16.12 1.28 -1.66
CA GLU A 346 -14.90 0.49 -1.44
C GLU A 346 -13.68 1.01 -2.23
N ALA A 347 -13.89 1.98 -3.14
CA ALA A 347 -12.84 2.54 -3.96
C ALA A 347 -12.11 3.70 -3.29
N ALA A 348 -10.82 3.83 -3.58
CA ALA A 348 -10.02 4.94 -3.10
C ALA A 348 -10.24 6.19 -3.97
N ALA A 349 -11.18 7.05 -3.61
CA ALA A 349 -11.35 8.35 -4.25
C ALA A 349 -10.60 9.45 -3.47
N VAL A 350 -9.72 10.19 -4.13
CA VAL A 350 -8.79 11.13 -3.50
C VAL A 350 -8.78 12.47 -4.25
N PRO A 351 -9.12 13.59 -3.60
CA PRO A 351 -8.98 14.91 -4.17
C PRO A 351 -7.56 15.44 -3.94
N LEU A 352 -6.98 16.10 -4.95
CA LEU A 352 -5.65 16.70 -4.82
C LEU A 352 -5.71 18.16 -4.35
N LEU A 353 -6.79 18.87 -4.64
CA LEU A 353 -7.01 20.24 -4.21
C LEU A 353 -8.39 20.37 -3.56
N ARG A 354 -8.52 21.37 -2.68
CA ARG A 354 -9.77 21.77 -2.06
C ARG A 354 -9.81 23.28 -1.88
N PRO A 355 -10.96 23.93 -2.08
CA PRO A 355 -11.11 25.35 -1.85
C PRO A 355 -10.80 25.71 -0.40
N ARG A 356 -10.15 26.86 -0.20
CA ARG A 356 -9.79 27.41 1.13
C ARG A 356 -8.77 26.58 1.92
N HIS A 357 -8.13 25.58 1.31
CA HIS A 357 -6.99 24.88 1.89
C HIS A 357 -5.70 25.33 1.20
N HIS A 358 -4.58 25.25 1.92
CA HIS A 358 -3.26 25.51 1.33
C HIS A 358 -2.95 24.43 0.28
N GLU A 359 -2.81 24.82 -0.99
CA GLU A 359 -2.76 23.89 -2.12
C GLU A 359 -1.57 22.93 -2.08
N PRO A 360 -0.32 23.36 -1.80
CA PRO A 360 0.80 22.43 -1.65
C PRO A 360 0.57 21.38 -0.55
N THR A 361 -0.03 21.76 0.57
CA THR A 361 -0.37 20.83 1.65
C THR A 361 -1.48 19.87 1.23
N SER A 362 -2.50 20.37 0.53
CA SER A 362 -3.61 19.55 0.02
C SER A 362 -3.11 18.50 -0.98
N LEU A 363 -2.23 18.90 -1.89
CA LEU A 363 -1.60 18.01 -2.86
C LEU A 363 -0.84 16.89 -2.15
N VAL A 364 0.10 17.22 -1.26
CA VAL A 364 0.90 16.23 -0.53
C VAL A 364 0.02 15.33 0.34
N THR A 365 -1.05 15.86 0.94
CA THR A 365 -2.02 15.07 1.70
C THR A 365 -2.78 14.07 0.81
N GLY A 366 -3.24 14.51 -0.37
CA GLY A 366 -3.85 13.63 -1.35
C GLY A 366 -2.90 12.53 -1.83
N LEU A 367 -1.64 12.88 -2.13
CA LEU A 367 -0.63 11.90 -2.54
C LEU A 367 -0.26 10.92 -1.43
N ALA A 368 -0.20 11.37 -0.18
CA ALA A 368 -0.04 10.53 0.99
C ALA A 368 -1.19 9.52 1.13
N GLN A 369 -2.44 9.96 0.92
CA GLN A 369 -3.61 9.09 0.91
C GLN A 369 -3.55 8.09 -0.26
N ALA A 370 -3.21 8.53 -1.46
CA ALA A 370 -3.05 7.65 -2.63
C ALA A 370 -1.94 6.60 -2.40
N HIS A 371 -0.82 7.00 -1.79
CA HIS A 371 0.27 6.10 -1.43
C HIS A 371 -0.16 5.03 -0.41
N ALA A 372 -0.99 5.42 0.57
CA ALA A 372 -1.57 4.48 1.52
C ALA A 372 -2.46 3.42 0.83
N TRP A 373 -3.10 3.79 -0.28
CA TRP A 373 -3.84 2.89 -1.17
C TRP A 373 -2.98 2.11 -2.18
N GLY A 374 -1.66 2.23 -2.11
CA GLY A 374 -0.72 1.46 -2.91
C GLY A 374 -0.27 2.13 -4.22
N VAL A 375 -0.64 3.39 -4.44
CA VAL A 375 -0.09 4.20 -5.54
C VAL A 375 1.41 4.42 -5.32
N ALA A 376 2.21 4.15 -6.35
CA ALA A 376 3.63 4.46 -6.33
C ALA A 376 3.80 5.96 -6.49
N VAL A 377 4.39 6.61 -5.48
CA VAL A 377 4.73 8.04 -5.47
C VAL A 377 6.24 8.13 -5.33
N ASP A 378 6.89 8.92 -6.19
CA ASP A 378 8.33 9.17 -6.09
C ASP A 378 8.64 10.17 -4.98
N TRP A 379 8.52 9.72 -3.73
CA TRP A 379 8.86 10.50 -2.55
C TRP A 379 10.35 10.89 -2.52
N LYS A 380 11.21 10.08 -3.14
CA LYS A 380 12.64 10.36 -3.23
C LYS A 380 12.90 11.56 -4.15
N GLY A 381 12.26 11.59 -5.31
CA GLY A 381 12.28 12.72 -6.24
C GLY A 381 11.72 13.98 -5.58
N PHE A 382 10.53 13.90 -4.98
CA PHE A 382 9.91 15.01 -4.26
C PHE A 382 10.80 15.59 -3.15
N LEU A 383 11.42 14.74 -2.32
CA LEU A 383 12.26 15.20 -1.21
C LEU A 383 13.68 15.58 -1.65
N ALA A 384 14.06 15.33 -2.91
CA ALA A 384 15.33 15.80 -3.44
C ALA A 384 15.36 17.34 -3.42
N GLY A 385 16.51 17.93 -3.09
CA GLY A 385 16.65 19.40 -3.01
C GLY A 385 16.08 20.06 -1.77
N HIS A 386 15.30 19.36 -0.94
CA HIS A 386 14.76 19.89 0.33
C HIS A 386 15.71 19.77 1.52
N GLY A 387 16.95 19.32 1.30
CA GLY A 387 18.03 19.34 2.31
C GLY A 387 17.95 18.27 3.40
N GLY A 388 17.07 17.27 3.27
CA GLY A 388 16.94 16.17 4.23
C GLY A 388 18.20 15.30 4.31
N ARG A 389 18.53 14.85 5.53
CA ARG A 389 19.65 13.95 5.84
C ARG A 389 19.13 12.64 6.41
N ASN A 390 19.92 11.58 6.24
CA ASN A 390 19.64 10.31 6.90
C ASN A 390 19.87 10.43 8.41
N VAL A 391 18.85 10.06 9.18
CA VAL A 391 18.89 10.06 10.66
C VAL A 391 18.54 8.68 11.20
N PRO A 392 19.06 8.29 12.38
CA PRO A 392 18.65 7.03 13.00
C PRO A 392 17.17 7.10 13.35
N LEU A 393 16.39 6.13 12.88
CA LEU A 393 14.98 5.94 13.20
C LEU A 393 14.77 4.56 13.86
N PRO A 394 13.69 4.37 14.63
CA PRO A 394 13.35 3.07 15.21
C PRO A 394 13.32 1.96 14.16
N THR A 395 13.73 0.75 14.55
CA THR A 395 13.66 -0.45 13.71
C THR A 395 12.23 -0.97 13.61
N TYR A 396 12.00 -1.91 12.68
CA TYR A 396 10.69 -2.55 12.53
C TYR A 396 10.19 -3.18 13.83
N ALA A 397 8.94 -2.89 14.20
CA ALA A 397 8.29 -3.42 15.39
C ALA A 397 7.68 -4.80 15.11
N PHE A 398 8.50 -5.85 15.24
CA PHE A 398 8.03 -7.23 15.05
C PHE A 398 6.88 -7.60 15.99
N GLN A 399 5.85 -8.26 15.47
CA GLN A 399 4.80 -8.91 16.25
C GLN A 399 5.40 -10.16 16.93
N ARG A 400 5.92 -9.98 18.14
CA ARG A 400 6.61 -11.03 18.89
C ARG A 400 5.61 -12.09 19.37
N ARG A 401 5.61 -13.24 18.71
CA ARG A 401 4.93 -14.47 19.18
C ARG A 401 5.96 -15.58 19.32
N ARG A 402 5.88 -16.35 20.41
CA ARG A 402 6.75 -17.52 20.64
C ARG A 402 6.29 -18.64 19.70
N TYR A 403 7.19 -19.12 18.84
CA TYR A 403 6.94 -20.23 17.90
C TYR A 403 7.83 -21.45 18.21
N TRP A 404 8.39 -21.54 19.41
CA TRP A 404 9.21 -22.68 19.84
C TRP A 404 8.33 -23.90 20.13
N LEU A 405 8.76 -25.08 19.68
CA LEU A 405 8.13 -26.36 20.03
C LEU A 405 8.51 -26.72 21.46
N ASP A 406 7.53 -26.76 22.36
CA ASP A 406 7.73 -27.29 23.70
C ASP A 406 7.62 -28.83 23.61
N THR A 407 8.75 -29.53 23.46
CA THR A 407 8.77 -31.00 23.46
C THR A 407 8.60 -31.51 24.90
N PRO A 408 7.64 -32.40 25.19
CA PRO A 408 7.53 -33.02 26.51
C PRO A 408 8.78 -33.85 26.83
N ASP A 409 9.25 -33.79 28.09
CA ASP A 409 10.26 -34.73 28.59
C ASP A 409 9.78 -36.18 28.34
N PRO A 410 10.62 -37.07 27.77
CA PRO A 410 10.22 -38.44 27.50
C PRO A 410 9.77 -39.13 28.80
N ALA A 411 8.60 -39.76 28.77
CA ALA A 411 7.94 -40.38 29.92
C ALA A 411 8.86 -41.39 30.62
N GLY A 412 9.24 -41.12 31.88
CA GLY A 412 10.08 -42.01 32.71
C GLY A 412 11.25 -41.31 33.41
N SER A 413 11.02 -40.12 33.98
CA SER A 413 12.08 -39.40 34.72
C SER A 413 12.72 -40.32 35.77
N PRO A 414 14.06 -40.49 35.76
CA PRO A 414 14.81 -41.34 36.69
C PRO A 414 14.45 -41.09 38.16
N ALA A 415 14.11 -39.84 38.50
CA ALA A 415 13.76 -39.43 39.86
C ALA A 415 12.55 -40.19 40.43
N GLY A 416 11.58 -40.55 39.60
CA GLY A 416 10.40 -41.33 40.02
C GLY A 416 10.70 -42.78 40.40
N LEU A 417 11.88 -43.29 40.00
CA LEU A 417 12.36 -44.65 40.29
C LEU A 417 13.42 -44.67 41.41
N GLY A 418 13.66 -43.54 42.09
CA GLY A 418 14.71 -43.41 43.11
C GLY A 418 16.12 -43.36 42.53
N LEU A 419 16.27 -43.02 41.25
CA LEU A 419 17.54 -42.90 40.54
C LEU A 419 17.80 -41.43 40.16
N GLU A 420 19.07 -41.05 40.05
CA GLU A 420 19.45 -39.72 39.58
C GLU A 420 19.57 -39.71 38.05
N PRO A 421 19.21 -38.62 37.35
CA PRO A 421 19.55 -38.45 35.94
C PRO A 421 21.07 -38.42 35.77
N ALA A 422 21.61 -39.25 34.88
CA ALA A 422 23.05 -39.23 34.59
C ALA A 422 23.47 -38.00 33.76
N SER A 423 22.55 -37.26 33.15
CA SER A 423 22.86 -36.06 32.35
C SER A 423 23.88 -36.31 31.23
N HIS A 424 23.83 -37.50 30.62
CA HIS A 424 24.72 -37.90 29.53
C HIS A 424 23.92 -38.60 28.40
N PRO A 425 24.19 -38.32 27.11
CA PRO A 425 23.38 -38.86 26.01
C PRO A 425 23.31 -40.39 25.93
N LEU A 426 24.32 -41.12 26.43
CA LEU A 426 24.36 -42.59 26.43
C LEU A 426 24.04 -43.22 27.80
N LEU A 427 23.84 -42.42 28.85
CA LEU A 427 23.54 -42.90 30.21
C LEU A 427 22.26 -42.23 30.69
N ALA A 428 21.27 -43.03 31.04
CA ALA A 428 19.98 -42.53 31.51
C ALA A 428 20.03 -42.19 33.01
N THR A 429 20.66 -43.06 33.80
CA THR A 429 20.56 -42.99 35.28
C THR A 429 21.90 -43.18 35.97
N ALA A 430 22.01 -42.63 37.17
CA ALA A 430 23.11 -42.84 38.11
C ALA A 430 22.56 -43.22 39.50
N THR A 431 23.29 -44.04 40.24
CA THR A 431 22.97 -44.40 41.62
C THR A 431 24.23 -44.72 42.42
N GLU A 432 24.23 -44.35 43.70
CA GLU A 432 25.29 -44.69 44.65
C GLU A 432 24.98 -46.05 45.31
N LEU A 433 26.01 -46.90 45.41
CA LEU A 433 25.92 -48.21 46.05
C LEU A 433 26.39 -48.13 47.50
N PRO A 434 25.93 -49.02 48.40
CA PRO A 434 26.25 -48.96 49.82
C PRO A 434 27.74 -49.06 50.17
N ASP A 435 28.57 -49.55 49.25
CA ASP A 435 30.02 -49.69 49.42
C ASP A 435 30.79 -48.43 48.99
N GLY A 436 30.10 -47.36 48.56
CA GLY A 436 30.71 -46.11 48.08
C GLY A 436 31.04 -46.11 46.58
N SER A 437 30.63 -47.17 45.86
CA SER A 437 30.70 -47.22 44.39
C SER A 437 29.56 -46.43 43.74
N ARG A 438 29.72 -46.07 42.47
CA ARG A 438 28.66 -45.44 41.67
C ARG A 438 28.37 -46.25 40.41
N LEU A 439 27.10 -46.53 40.17
CA LEU A 439 26.61 -47.24 38.98
C LEU A 439 25.84 -46.27 38.08
N PHE A 440 26.26 -46.19 36.82
CA PHE A 440 25.53 -45.54 35.75
C PHE A 440 24.95 -46.59 34.81
N THR A 441 23.72 -46.37 34.34
CA THR A 441 23.08 -47.27 33.38
C THR A 441 22.51 -46.51 32.19
N GLY A 442 22.55 -47.13 31.03
CA GLY A 442 22.01 -46.55 29.80
C GLY A 442 21.54 -47.62 28.83
N ARG A 443 20.67 -47.22 27.90
CA ARG A 443 20.24 -48.02 26.76
C ARG A 443 20.60 -47.24 25.51
N VAL A 444 21.52 -47.77 24.72
CA VAL A 444 21.98 -47.12 23.50
C VAL A 444 21.38 -47.85 22.31
N THR A 445 20.64 -47.13 21.47
CA THR A 445 20.04 -47.69 20.26
C THR A 445 20.54 -46.96 19.02
N LEU A 446 20.64 -47.67 17.89
CA LEU A 446 20.93 -47.05 16.60
C LEU A 446 19.79 -46.14 16.11
N ALA A 447 18.58 -46.32 16.63
CA ALA A 447 17.43 -45.47 16.30
C ALA A 447 17.54 -44.09 16.96
N ASP A 448 17.93 -44.05 18.23
CA ASP A 448 18.07 -42.80 19.00
C ASP A 448 19.41 -42.10 18.73
N HIS A 449 20.41 -42.87 18.28
CA HIS A 449 21.76 -42.38 17.97
C HIS A 449 22.19 -42.82 16.58
N ALA A 450 21.53 -42.29 15.54
CA ALA A 450 21.78 -42.67 14.15
C ALA A 450 23.26 -42.60 13.72
N TRP A 451 24.02 -41.65 14.29
CA TRP A 451 25.46 -41.48 14.03
C TRP A 451 26.31 -42.70 14.42
N LEU A 452 25.86 -43.53 15.36
CA LEU A 452 26.55 -44.77 15.71
C LEU A 452 26.56 -45.77 14.56
N GLY A 453 25.55 -45.72 13.67
CA GLY A 453 25.44 -46.58 12.50
C GLY A 453 26.60 -46.42 11.51
N ASP A 454 27.30 -45.28 11.54
CA ASP A 454 28.40 -44.98 10.62
C ASP A 454 29.75 -45.57 11.08
N HIS A 455 29.87 -45.99 12.33
CA HIS A 455 31.12 -46.54 12.87
C HIS A 455 31.18 -48.07 12.73
N ILE A 456 31.53 -48.53 11.53
CA ILE A 456 31.58 -49.94 11.13
C ILE A 456 33.03 -50.43 11.08
N VAL A 457 33.34 -51.50 11.83
CA VAL A 457 34.64 -52.18 11.79
C VAL A 457 34.42 -53.62 11.34
N MET A 458 35.08 -54.01 10.25
CA MET A 458 34.97 -55.35 9.65
C MET A 458 33.50 -55.80 9.45
N GLY A 459 32.65 -54.87 9.00
CA GLY A 459 31.23 -55.14 8.70
C GLY A 459 30.30 -55.15 9.91
N THR A 460 30.79 -54.88 11.12
CA THR A 460 29.98 -54.82 12.35
C THR A 460 29.93 -53.39 12.89
N VAL A 461 28.72 -52.89 13.20
CA VAL A 461 28.54 -51.62 13.90
C VAL A 461 28.98 -51.79 15.35
N ILE A 462 30.01 -51.03 15.76
CA ILE A 462 30.54 -51.08 17.12
C ILE A 462 30.59 -49.67 17.73
N LEU A 463 30.40 -49.59 19.05
CA LEU A 463 30.59 -48.33 19.77
C LEU A 463 32.05 -47.85 19.57
N PRO A 464 32.28 -46.59 19.14
CA PRO A 464 33.63 -46.07 18.95
C PRO A 464 34.46 -46.11 20.24
N GLY A 465 35.76 -46.38 20.11
CA GLY A 465 36.70 -46.34 21.24
C GLY A 465 36.67 -45.02 22.01
N THR A 466 36.47 -43.91 21.31
CA THR A 466 36.34 -42.57 21.90
C THR A 466 35.10 -42.39 22.78
N ALA A 467 34.03 -43.15 22.54
CA ALA A 467 32.85 -43.11 23.40
C ALA A 467 33.13 -43.72 24.78
N PHE A 468 34.04 -44.70 24.89
CA PHE A 468 34.48 -45.21 26.19
C PHE A 468 35.26 -44.16 26.97
N VAL A 469 36.07 -43.33 26.29
CA VAL A 469 36.78 -42.21 26.92
C VAL A 469 35.78 -41.18 27.46
N GLU A 470 34.76 -40.83 26.68
CA GLU A 470 33.71 -39.91 27.12
C GLU A 470 32.91 -40.47 28.30
N LEU A 471 32.52 -41.75 28.25
CA LEU A 471 31.83 -42.42 29.37
C LEU A 471 32.70 -42.43 30.65
N ALA A 472 33.99 -42.72 30.50
CA ALA A 472 34.94 -42.69 31.59
C ALA A 472 35.09 -41.28 32.18
N PHE A 473 35.23 -40.27 31.32
CA PHE A 473 35.42 -38.88 31.73
C PHE A 473 34.18 -38.33 32.45
N HIS A 474 33.00 -38.59 31.90
CA HIS A 474 31.73 -38.23 32.53
C HIS A 474 31.56 -38.90 33.91
N ALA A 475 31.85 -40.20 34.01
CA ALA A 475 31.78 -40.93 35.28
C ALA A 475 32.79 -40.38 36.29
N ALA A 476 34.00 -40.06 35.85
CA ALA A 476 35.06 -39.47 36.67
C ALA A 476 34.62 -38.11 37.23
N HIS A 477 34.18 -37.19 36.37
CA HIS A 477 33.75 -35.86 36.79
C HIS A 477 32.62 -35.93 37.82
N THR A 478 31.70 -36.88 37.64
CA THR A 478 30.56 -37.07 38.53
C THR A 478 30.95 -37.57 39.94
N VAL A 479 32.07 -38.29 40.07
CA VAL A 479 32.63 -38.69 41.38
C VAL A 479 33.70 -37.73 41.90
N GLY A 480 33.89 -36.58 41.25
CA GLY A 480 34.86 -35.57 41.66
C GLY A 480 36.32 -35.90 41.29
N THR A 481 36.56 -36.80 40.34
CA THR A 481 37.88 -37.08 39.77
C THR A 481 37.94 -36.55 38.33
N ASP A 482 38.86 -35.66 37.99
CA ASP A 482 38.90 -35.07 36.64
C ASP A 482 39.95 -35.72 35.71
N GLU A 483 40.54 -36.86 36.12
CA GLU A 483 41.60 -37.55 35.37
C GLU A 483 41.33 -39.05 35.18
N ILE A 484 41.56 -39.54 33.96
CA ILE A 484 41.61 -40.96 33.62
C ILE A 484 43.09 -41.37 33.55
N ALA A 485 43.60 -42.00 34.60
CA ALA A 485 44.99 -42.45 34.66
C ALA A 485 45.27 -43.60 33.69
N GLU A 486 44.30 -44.51 33.54
CA GLU A 486 44.39 -45.65 32.63
C GLU A 486 43.00 -46.05 32.14
N LEU A 487 42.90 -46.40 30.86
CA LEU A 487 41.72 -47.01 30.27
C LEU A 487 42.13 -48.08 29.26
N VAL A 488 41.78 -49.34 29.55
CA VAL A 488 42.04 -50.50 28.71
C VAL A 488 40.73 -50.96 28.09
N LEU A 489 40.67 -51.01 26.76
CA LEU A 489 39.51 -51.53 26.01
C LEU A 489 39.68 -53.04 25.79
N ASN A 490 38.87 -53.83 26.51
CA ASN A 490 38.95 -55.29 26.55
C ASN A 490 38.13 -55.94 25.43
N ALA A 491 36.96 -55.38 25.12
CA ALA A 491 36.05 -55.92 24.10
C ALA A 491 35.14 -54.83 23.50
N PRO A 492 34.80 -54.88 22.19
CA PRO A 492 33.89 -53.92 21.58
C PRO A 492 32.45 -54.10 22.08
N VAL A 493 31.68 -53.01 22.09
CA VAL A 493 30.22 -53.07 22.28
C VAL A 493 29.56 -53.20 20.91
N THR A 494 28.79 -54.26 20.71
CA THR A 494 28.03 -54.52 19.48
C THR A 494 26.53 -54.39 19.74
N PHE A 495 25.75 -53.95 18.75
CA PHE A 495 24.32 -53.61 18.92
C PHE A 495 23.32 -54.75 18.59
N GLY A 496 23.80 -55.96 18.33
CA GLY A 496 22.95 -57.14 18.04
C GLY A 496 21.99 -56.93 16.85
N ALA A 497 21.04 -57.85 16.66
CA ALA A 497 20.06 -57.77 15.56
C ALA A 497 19.02 -56.65 15.73
N ARG A 498 18.74 -56.24 16.97
CA ARG A 498 17.76 -55.18 17.27
C ARG A 498 18.35 -53.77 17.33
N GLY A 499 19.66 -53.63 17.11
CA GLY A 499 20.34 -52.34 17.11
C GLY A 499 20.38 -51.66 18.49
N ALA A 500 20.44 -52.42 19.58
CA ALA A 500 20.44 -51.89 20.95
C ALA A 500 21.45 -52.61 21.86
N ALA A 501 22.08 -51.85 22.75
CA ALA A 501 22.96 -52.35 23.81
C ALA A 501 22.64 -51.67 25.15
N LEU A 502 22.61 -52.45 26.22
CA LEU A 502 22.54 -51.93 27.59
C LEU A 502 23.96 -51.69 28.08
N LEU A 503 24.19 -50.54 28.72
CA LEU A 503 25.47 -50.14 29.28
C LEU A 503 25.40 -50.07 30.81
N GLN A 504 26.47 -50.50 31.44
CA GLN A 504 26.77 -50.23 32.85
C GLN A 504 28.16 -49.62 32.95
N VAL A 505 28.27 -48.50 33.66
CA VAL A 505 29.56 -47.93 34.06
C VAL A 505 29.61 -47.96 35.58
N ILE A 506 30.63 -48.63 36.12
CA ILE A 506 30.81 -48.79 37.56
C ILE A 506 32.10 -48.10 37.94
N VAL A 507 31.99 -47.14 38.87
CA VAL A 507 33.14 -46.54 39.54
C VAL A 507 33.21 -47.11 40.93
N GLY A 508 34.34 -47.72 41.29
CA GLY A 508 34.56 -48.33 42.61
C GLY A 508 34.66 -47.29 43.74
N PRO A 509 34.75 -47.77 44.99
CA PRO A 509 34.99 -46.90 46.14
C PRO A 509 36.36 -46.22 46.04
N GLU A 510 36.53 -45.15 46.80
CA GLU A 510 37.81 -44.43 46.87
C GLU A 510 38.86 -45.24 47.60
N ASP A 511 39.99 -45.50 46.94
CA ASP A 511 41.22 -45.96 47.57
C ASP A 511 42.19 -44.77 47.68
N PRO A 512 42.60 -44.35 48.90
CA PRO A 512 43.52 -43.22 49.09
C PRO A 512 44.89 -43.37 48.41
N SER A 513 45.29 -44.61 48.06
CA SER A 513 46.58 -44.92 47.46
C SER A 513 46.51 -45.25 45.96
N ALA A 514 45.34 -45.71 45.48
CA ALA A 514 45.16 -46.22 44.12
C ALA A 514 44.07 -45.50 43.30
N GLY A 515 43.39 -44.51 43.88
CA GLY A 515 42.29 -43.80 43.22
C GLY A 515 41.01 -44.65 43.19
N ARG A 516 40.24 -44.55 42.11
CA ARG A 516 39.00 -45.32 41.91
C ARG A 516 39.11 -46.21 40.69
N THR A 517 38.67 -47.46 40.80
CA THR A 517 38.57 -48.36 39.63
C THR A 517 37.37 -48.00 38.77
N LEU A 518 37.49 -48.13 37.45
CA LEU A 518 36.41 -47.97 36.50
C LEU A 518 36.18 -49.29 35.76
N THR A 519 34.92 -49.67 35.57
CA THR A 519 34.55 -50.78 34.69
C THR A 519 33.36 -50.41 33.83
N ILE A 520 33.49 -50.58 32.51
CA ILE A 520 32.42 -50.40 31.53
C ILE A 520 32.01 -51.77 31.02
N ARG A 521 30.74 -52.10 31.16
CA ARG A 521 30.14 -53.34 30.70
C ARG A 521 28.98 -53.08 29.78
N SER A 522 28.75 -54.03 28.88
CA SER A 522 27.59 -54.01 28.00
C SER A 522 26.98 -55.38 27.87
N ARG A 523 25.72 -55.36 27.47
CA ARG A 523 24.94 -56.57 27.22
C ARG A 523 23.92 -56.30 26.14
N SER A 524 23.72 -57.27 25.26
CA SER A 524 22.60 -57.28 24.31
C SER A 524 21.28 -57.45 25.05
N GLU A 525 20.18 -56.89 24.56
CA GLU A 525 18.86 -57.16 25.16
C GLU A 525 18.41 -58.62 25.05
N GLU A 526 19.08 -59.41 24.19
CA GLU A 526 18.78 -60.81 23.93
C GLU A 526 19.64 -61.77 24.77
N ASP A 527 20.75 -61.28 25.32
CA ASP A 527 21.65 -62.05 26.17
C ASP A 527 21.51 -61.58 27.63
N HIS A 528 21.67 -62.51 28.57
CA HIS A 528 21.69 -62.21 29.99
C HIS A 528 23.11 -62.05 30.54
N SER A 529 24.15 -62.39 29.77
CA SER A 529 25.56 -62.27 30.16
C SER A 529 26.14 -60.87 29.92
N TRP A 530 26.79 -60.30 30.94
CA TRP A 530 27.50 -59.02 30.79
C TRP A 530 28.90 -59.25 30.23
N THR A 531 29.26 -58.49 29.20
CA THR A 531 30.62 -58.42 28.67
C THR A 531 31.35 -57.26 29.32
N GLU A 532 32.56 -57.51 29.80
CA GLU A 532 33.45 -56.43 30.25
C GLU A 532 34.14 -55.80 29.05
N ASN A 533 33.79 -54.55 28.75
CA ASN A 533 34.24 -53.86 27.55
C ASN A 533 35.45 -52.99 27.81
N ALA A 534 35.53 -52.37 28.98
CA ALA A 534 36.70 -51.60 29.37
C ALA A 534 36.91 -51.63 30.89
N THR A 535 38.16 -51.52 31.30
CA THR A 535 38.58 -51.33 32.70
C THR A 535 39.55 -50.16 32.78
N GLY A 536 39.60 -49.48 33.92
CA GLY A 536 40.47 -48.32 34.09
C GLY A 536 40.66 -47.89 35.52
N HIS A 537 41.48 -46.85 35.69
CA HIS A 537 41.75 -46.20 36.96
C HIS A 537 41.54 -44.69 36.83
N LEU A 538 40.83 -44.11 37.79
CA LEU A 538 40.55 -42.69 37.91
C LEU A 538 41.36 -42.12 39.07
N SER A 539 42.10 -41.04 38.82
CA SER A 539 42.92 -40.37 39.83
C SER A 539 42.39 -38.98 40.16
N ALA A 540 42.66 -38.53 41.39
CA ALA A 540 42.62 -37.11 41.68
C ALA A 540 43.78 -36.42 40.94
N PRO A 541 43.60 -35.19 40.45
CA PRO A 541 44.65 -34.48 39.73
C PRO A 541 45.92 -34.40 40.60
N VAL A 542 47.04 -34.88 40.06
CA VAL A 542 48.35 -34.67 40.70
C VAL A 542 48.60 -33.16 40.71
N PRO A 543 48.84 -32.52 41.88
CA PRO A 543 49.15 -31.10 41.91
C PRO A 543 50.42 -30.86 41.08
N VAL A 544 50.28 -30.10 39.99
CA VAL A 544 51.41 -29.70 39.16
C VAL A 544 52.26 -28.75 40.00
N SER A 545 53.48 -29.18 40.35
CA SER A 545 54.45 -28.40 41.12
C SER A 545 55.02 -27.23 40.34
#